data_AF-A0A067T418-F1
#
_entry.id   AF-A0A067T418-F1
#
_cell.length_a   1.000
_cell.length_b   1.000
_cell.length_c   1.000
_cell.angle_alpha   90.00
_cell.angle_beta   90.00
_cell.angle_gamma   90.00
#
_symmetry.space_group_name_H-M   'P 1'
#
loop_
_entity.id
_entity.type
_entity.pdbx_description
1 polymer ?
#
loop_
_entity_poly.entity_id
_entity_poly.type
_entity_poly.pdbx_seq_one_letter_code
_entity_poly.pdbx_strand_id
1 'polypeptide(L)'
;LSKIREEIAVTLRPVWQAALPDTFGSPEHGKLKADQWRTVMEFDIPVSLIRALALRKPTGHIGEDARFHQFHAEKYTFYMRRYLAGIRTLYPDYILKPNHHYALHIPDILTLFGPLHGTWAFFLERLIGRLQKMNTNCKIGDMENTAMHTFCRRSSLIRLMESSDCPAALRE
;
A
#
# COMPACT_ATOMS: atom_id res chain seq x y z
N LEU A 1 -14.97 -13.49 -0.86
CA LEU A 1 -15.89 -12.66 -1.66
C LEU A 1 -17.09 -12.17 -0.86
N SER A 2 -17.76 -12.99 -0.03
CA SER A 2 -18.85 -12.54 0.85
C SER A 2 -18.51 -11.30 1.67
N LYS A 3 -17.36 -11.30 2.35
CA LYS A 3 -16.87 -10.16 3.14
C LYS A 3 -16.63 -8.88 2.32
N ILE A 4 -16.14 -9.03 1.09
CA ILE A 4 -15.97 -7.89 0.16
C ILE A 4 -17.34 -7.35 -0.26
N ARG A 5 -18.35 -8.20 -0.48
CA ARG A 5 -19.73 -7.74 -0.79
C ARG A 5 -20.37 -6.98 0.35
N GLU A 6 -20.24 -7.49 1.58
CA GLU A 6 -20.73 -6.79 2.78
C GLU A 6 -20.06 -5.41 2.92
N GLU A 7 -18.76 -5.33 2.65
CA GLU A 7 -18.01 -4.07 2.71
C GLU A 7 -18.39 -3.10 1.60
N ILE A 8 -18.56 -3.59 0.37
CA ILE A 8 -19.07 -2.81 -0.76
C ILE A 8 -20.44 -2.23 -0.39
N ALA A 9 -21.35 -3.02 0.21
CA ALA A 9 -22.68 -2.53 0.59
C ALA A 9 -22.64 -1.35 1.58
N VAL A 10 -21.66 -1.31 2.49
CA VAL A 10 -21.52 -0.25 3.51
C VAL A 10 -20.57 0.90 3.12
N THR A 11 -19.94 0.84 1.95
CA THR A 11 -18.97 1.84 1.50
C THR A 11 -19.68 3.06 0.91
N LEU A 12 -19.44 4.24 1.51
CA LEU A 12 -19.92 5.51 0.96
C LEU A 12 -19.10 5.87 -0.29
N ARG A 13 -19.79 6.03 -1.42
CA ARG A 13 -19.18 6.34 -2.71
C ARG A 13 -19.47 7.79 -3.10
N PRO A 14 -18.54 8.45 -3.80
CA PRO A 14 -18.84 9.70 -4.48
C PRO A 14 -19.92 9.51 -5.54
N VAL A 15 -20.77 10.53 -5.74
CA VAL A 15 -21.96 10.46 -6.61
C VAL A 15 -21.63 10.15 -8.07
N TRP A 16 -20.39 10.42 -8.51
CA TRP A 16 -19.91 10.17 -9.87
C TRP A 16 -19.39 8.75 -10.14
N GLN A 17 -19.44 7.85 -9.15
CA GLN A 17 -19.08 6.44 -9.33
C GLN A 17 -20.31 5.57 -9.54
N ALA A 18 -20.26 4.70 -10.54
CA ALA A 18 -21.34 3.76 -10.81
C ALA A 18 -21.51 2.77 -9.65
N ALA A 19 -22.74 2.66 -9.14
CA ALA A 19 -23.06 1.71 -8.07
C ALA A 19 -22.82 0.27 -8.51
N LEU A 20 -22.26 -0.52 -7.59
CA LEU A 20 -22.10 -1.94 -7.81
C LEU A 20 -23.37 -2.71 -7.47
N PRO A 21 -23.62 -3.83 -8.18
CA PRO A 21 -24.70 -4.73 -7.80
C PRO A 21 -24.39 -5.42 -6.47
N ASP A 22 -25.39 -5.58 -5.62
CA ASP A 22 -25.27 -6.27 -4.32
C ASP A 22 -24.81 -7.74 -4.49
N THR A 23 -25.07 -8.32 -5.65
CA THR A 23 -24.67 -9.69 -6.04
C THR A 23 -23.32 -9.74 -6.76
N PHE A 24 -22.46 -8.73 -6.63
CA PHE A 24 -21.14 -8.65 -7.27
C PHE A 24 -20.31 -9.95 -7.16
N GLY A 25 -20.01 -10.57 -8.31
CA GLY A 25 -19.28 -11.84 -8.39
C GLY A 25 -20.13 -13.09 -8.10
N SER A 26 -21.46 -12.98 -8.03
CA SER A 26 -22.37 -14.13 -8.05
C SER A 26 -22.51 -14.65 -9.48
N PRO A 27 -22.55 -15.98 -9.71
CA PRO A 27 -22.84 -16.55 -11.02
C PRO A 27 -24.19 -16.07 -11.60
N GLU A 28 -25.14 -15.69 -10.74
CA GLU A 28 -26.51 -15.32 -11.10
C GLU A 28 -26.62 -13.92 -11.74
N HIS A 29 -25.67 -13.02 -11.48
CA HIS A 29 -25.79 -11.61 -11.91
C HIS A 29 -25.33 -11.36 -13.35
N GLY A 30 -24.58 -12.28 -13.95
CA GLY A 30 -24.02 -12.11 -15.28
C GLY A 30 -22.85 -11.12 -15.33
N LYS A 31 -22.58 -10.55 -16.52
CA LYS A 31 -21.41 -9.69 -16.78
C LYS A 31 -21.63 -8.26 -16.29
N LEU A 32 -20.63 -7.72 -15.59
CA LEU A 32 -20.58 -6.30 -15.23
C LEU A 32 -20.35 -5.42 -16.47
N LYS A 33 -20.95 -4.22 -16.46
CA LYS A 33 -20.68 -3.19 -17.47
C LYS A 33 -19.27 -2.64 -17.29
N ALA A 34 -18.69 -2.09 -18.37
CA ALA A 34 -17.35 -1.52 -18.35
C ALA A 34 -17.15 -0.46 -17.25
N ASP A 35 -18.15 0.40 -17.03
CA ASP A 35 -18.07 1.43 -15.99
C ASP A 35 -18.17 0.87 -14.56
N GLN A 36 -18.86 -0.25 -14.38
CA GLN A 36 -18.87 -0.97 -13.10
C GLN A 36 -17.53 -1.65 -12.83
N TRP A 37 -16.89 -2.22 -13.87
CA TRP A 37 -15.52 -2.75 -13.75
C TRP A 37 -14.51 -1.68 -13.35
N ARG A 38 -14.66 -0.47 -13.89
CA ARG A 38 -13.82 0.67 -13.52
C ARG A 38 -14.00 1.02 -12.03
N THR A 39 -15.24 1.18 -11.56
CA THR A 39 -15.53 1.46 -10.14
C THR A 39 -14.97 0.39 -9.20
N VAL A 40 -15.10 -0.89 -9.58
CA VAL A 40 -14.57 -2.04 -8.83
C VAL A 40 -13.07 -1.93 -8.62
N MET A 41 -12.33 -1.71 -9.70
CA MET A 41 -10.87 -1.70 -9.67
C MET A 41 -10.29 -0.41 -9.08
N GLU A 42 -10.95 0.72 -9.32
CA GLU A 42 -10.47 2.05 -8.93
C GLU A 42 -10.75 2.36 -7.45
N PHE A 43 -11.86 1.88 -6.89
CA PHE A 43 -12.31 2.28 -5.57
C PHE A 43 -12.69 1.11 -4.65
N ASP A 44 -13.68 0.31 -5.04
CA ASP A 44 -14.27 -0.68 -4.13
C ASP A 44 -13.28 -1.78 -3.69
N ILE A 45 -12.51 -2.36 -4.62
CA ILE A 45 -11.49 -3.38 -4.28
C ILE A 45 -10.36 -2.77 -3.43
N PRO A 46 -9.72 -1.65 -3.81
CA PRO A 46 -8.71 -1.01 -2.97
C PRO A 46 -9.21 -0.64 -1.57
N VAL A 47 -10.41 -0.08 -1.44
CA VAL A 47 -10.99 0.32 -0.13
C VAL A 47 -11.30 -0.90 0.74
N SER A 48 -11.92 -1.94 0.18
CA SER A 48 -12.17 -3.20 0.87
C SER A 48 -10.86 -3.90 1.28
N LEU A 49 -9.85 -3.94 0.40
CA LEU A 49 -8.54 -4.50 0.72
C LEU A 49 -7.84 -3.71 1.83
N ILE A 50 -7.83 -2.39 1.74
CA ILE A 50 -7.26 -1.53 2.78
C ILE A 50 -7.98 -1.74 4.10
N ARG A 51 -9.32 -1.84 4.13
CA ARG A 51 -10.06 -2.16 5.36
C ARG A 51 -9.77 -3.57 5.87
N ALA A 52 -9.74 -4.58 5.02
CA ALA A 52 -9.42 -5.95 5.43
C ALA A 52 -8.00 -6.07 6.00
N LEU A 53 -7.05 -5.31 5.43
CA LEU A 53 -5.66 -5.27 5.84
C LEU A 53 -5.42 -4.34 7.06
N ALA A 54 -6.18 -3.24 7.18
CA ALA A 54 -6.02 -2.23 8.23
C ALA A 54 -6.91 -2.45 9.46
N LEU A 55 -8.07 -3.09 9.32
CA LEU A 55 -8.93 -3.51 10.43
C LEU A 55 -8.43 -4.79 11.12
N ARG A 56 -7.45 -5.48 10.52
CA ARG A 56 -6.67 -6.44 11.28
C ARG A 56 -5.73 -5.64 12.16
N LYS A 57 -6.19 -5.33 13.37
CA LYS A 57 -5.30 -4.90 14.44
C LYS A 57 -4.18 -5.94 14.51
N PRO A 58 -2.88 -5.56 14.46
CA PRO A 58 -1.85 -6.45 14.97
C PRO A 58 -2.34 -6.86 16.36
N THR A 59 -2.32 -8.14 16.69
CA THR A 59 -2.93 -8.60 17.96
C THR A 59 -2.18 -8.03 19.18
N GLY A 60 -1.08 -7.29 18.95
CA GLY A 60 -0.13 -6.86 19.95
C GLY A 60 0.73 -8.04 20.43
N HIS A 61 0.39 -9.26 19.99
CA HIS A 61 1.10 -10.49 20.28
C HIS A 61 2.06 -10.80 19.14
N ILE A 62 3.32 -10.45 19.36
CA ILE A 62 4.46 -10.67 18.44
C ILE A 62 4.45 -12.09 17.85
N GLY A 63 4.07 -13.11 18.62
CA GLY A 63 4.04 -14.51 18.18
C GLY A 63 2.94 -14.87 17.17
N GLU A 64 1.80 -14.19 17.17
CA GLU A 64 0.72 -14.45 16.19
C GLU A 64 0.97 -13.74 14.86
N ASP A 65 1.49 -12.52 14.93
CA ASP A 65 1.89 -11.75 13.74
C ASP A 65 3.09 -12.40 13.04
N ALA A 66 4.05 -12.95 13.80
CA ALA A 66 5.18 -13.72 13.26
C ALA A 66 4.72 -14.99 12.51
N ARG A 67 3.77 -15.76 13.06
CA ARG A 67 3.21 -16.95 12.40
C ARG A 67 2.53 -16.62 11.07
N PHE A 68 1.87 -15.46 11.00
CA PHE A 68 1.21 -15.02 9.78
C PHE A 68 2.21 -14.65 8.67
N HIS A 69 3.31 -13.98 9.02
CA HIS A 69 4.37 -13.65 8.07
C HIS A 69 5.03 -14.92 7.53
N GLN A 70 5.26 -15.91 8.41
CA GLN A 70 5.80 -17.20 8.02
C GLN A 70 4.90 -17.92 7.01
N PHE A 71 3.58 -17.94 7.23
CA PHE A 71 2.63 -18.52 6.28
C PHE A 71 2.68 -17.83 4.89
N HIS A 72 2.79 -16.49 4.86
CA HIS A 72 2.89 -15.74 3.62
C HIS A 72 4.22 -15.98 2.91
N ALA A 73 5.32 -16.03 3.66
CA ALA A 73 6.65 -16.31 3.15
C ALA A 73 6.71 -17.71 2.50
N GLU A 74 6.13 -18.73 3.14
CA GLU A 74 6.04 -20.09 2.60
C GLU A 74 5.23 -20.15 1.30
N LYS A 75 4.03 -19.53 1.29
CA LYS A 75 3.19 -19.49 0.09
C LYS A 75 3.87 -18.76 -1.06
N TYR A 76 4.48 -17.61 -0.80
CA TYR A 76 5.22 -16.87 -1.80
C TYR A 76 6.38 -17.71 -2.36
N THR A 77 7.17 -18.36 -1.50
CA THR A 77 8.29 -19.22 -1.91
C THR A 77 7.81 -20.32 -2.86
N PHE A 78 6.71 -20.99 -2.53
CA PHE A 78 6.13 -22.04 -3.35
C PHE A 78 5.76 -21.53 -4.75
N TYR A 79 5.01 -20.43 -4.84
CA TYR A 79 4.55 -19.91 -6.13
C TYR A 79 5.70 -19.31 -6.94
N MET A 80 6.64 -18.61 -6.31
CA MET A 80 7.79 -18.01 -7.00
C MET A 80 8.69 -19.07 -7.62
N ARG A 81 8.96 -20.18 -6.91
CA ARG A 81 9.71 -21.31 -7.46
C ARG A 81 9.00 -21.95 -8.65
N ARG A 82 7.68 -22.15 -8.55
CA ARG A 82 6.87 -22.67 -9.68
C ARG A 82 6.88 -21.73 -10.88
N TYR A 83 6.80 -20.43 -10.65
CA TYR A 83 6.88 -19.42 -11.71
C TYR A 83 8.23 -19.49 -12.44
N LEU A 84 9.34 -19.54 -11.71
CA LEU A 84 10.68 -19.64 -12.32
C LEU A 84 10.90 -20.96 -13.05
N ALA A 85 10.42 -22.08 -12.48
CA ALA A 85 10.44 -23.37 -13.16
C ALA A 85 9.60 -23.32 -14.45
N GLY A 86 8.41 -22.71 -14.40
CA GLY A 86 7.54 -22.52 -15.55
C GLY A 86 8.18 -21.70 -16.67
N ILE A 87 8.87 -20.61 -16.33
CA ILE A 87 9.64 -19.83 -17.31
C ILE A 87 10.69 -20.71 -17.98
N ARG A 88 11.43 -21.49 -17.20
CA ARG A 88 12.50 -22.36 -17.74
C ARG A 88 11.94 -23.44 -18.67
N THR A 89 10.76 -23.98 -18.37
CA THR A 89 10.10 -24.99 -19.19
C THR A 89 9.50 -24.42 -20.46
N LEU A 90 8.81 -23.27 -20.38
CA LEU A 90 8.12 -22.68 -21.52
C LEU A 90 9.05 -21.89 -22.44
N TYR A 91 10.10 -21.30 -21.89
CA TYR A 91 11.05 -20.44 -22.60
C TYR A 91 12.49 -20.80 -22.19
N PRO A 92 13.03 -21.93 -22.70
CA PRO A 92 14.35 -22.42 -22.32
C PRO A 92 15.48 -21.43 -22.62
N ASP A 93 15.33 -20.63 -23.69
CA ASP A 93 16.30 -19.62 -24.12
C ASP A 93 16.19 -18.29 -23.34
N TYR A 94 15.20 -18.15 -22.45
CA TYR A 94 15.03 -16.93 -21.68
C TYR A 94 16.12 -16.79 -20.60
N ILE A 95 16.83 -15.67 -20.65
CA ILE A 95 17.85 -15.32 -19.66
C ILE A 95 17.19 -14.66 -18.45
N LEU A 96 17.24 -15.35 -17.31
CA LEU A 96 16.71 -14.81 -16.06
C LEU A 96 17.48 -13.55 -15.64
N LYS A 97 16.74 -12.45 -15.48
CA LYS A 97 17.25 -11.18 -14.95
C LYS A 97 17.57 -11.27 -13.44
N PRO A 98 18.50 -10.45 -12.91
CA PRO A 98 18.79 -10.37 -11.47
C PRO A 98 17.55 -10.18 -10.59
N ASN A 99 16.52 -9.46 -11.07
CA ASN A 99 15.26 -9.30 -10.35
C ASN A 99 14.57 -10.63 -10.00
N HIS A 100 14.74 -11.67 -10.81
CA HIS A 100 14.22 -13.01 -10.50
C HIS A 100 14.95 -13.62 -9.29
N HIS A 101 16.25 -13.37 -9.17
CA HIS A 101 17.03 -13.77 -8.00
C HIS A 101 16.64 -12.92 -6.77
N TYR A 102 16.54 -11.60 -6.90
CA TYR A 102 16.11 -10.74 -5.80
C TYR A 102 14.73 -11.11 -5.27
N ALA A 103 13.81 -11.46 -6.17
CA ALA A 103 12.48 -11.90 -5.80
C ALA A 103 12.46 -13.22 -5.01
N LEU A 104 13.53 -14.03 -5.02
CA LEU A 104 13.65 -15.22 -4.16
C LEU A 104 13.96 -14.89 -2.69
N HIS A 105 14.45 -13.67 -2.41
CA HIS A 105 14.77 -13.20 -1.04
C HIS A 105 13.60 -12.46 -0.37
N ILE A 106 12.49 -12.24 -1.08
CA ILE A 106 11.28 -11.64 -0.51
C ILE A 106 10.74 -12.40 0.72
N PRO A 107 10.74 -13.75 0.78
CA PRO A 107 10.37 -14.50 1.99
C PRO A 107 11.19 -14.12 3.23
N ASP A 108 12.50 -13.91 3.06
CA ASP A 108 13.40 -13.54 4.15
C ASP A 108 13.06 -12.13 4.65
N ILE A 109 12.77 -11.21 3.72
CA ILE A 109 12.32 -9.84 4.03
C ILE A 109 10.98 -9.86 4.78
N LEU A 110 10.02 -10.67 4.33
CA LEU A 110 8.72 -10.81 5.00
C LEU A 110 8.85 -11.36 6.41
N THR A 111 9.77 -12.29 6.63
CA THR A 111 10.01 -12.91 7.94
C THR A 111 10.73 -11.96 8.89
N LEU A 112 11.73 -11.22 8.40
CA LEU A 112 12.56 -10.32 9.21
C LEU A 112 11.89 -8.98 9.52
N PHE A 113 11.25 -8.37 8.51
CA PHE A 113 10.76 -7.00 8.60
C PHE A 113 9.23 -6.89 8.55
N GLY A 114 8.53 -8.01 8.37
CA GLY A 114 7.08 -8.05 8.28
C GLY A 114 6.55 -7.67 6.89
N PRO A 115 5.30 -7.18 6.79
CA PRO A 115 4.66 -6.99 5.50
C PRO A 115 5.42 -6.00 4.61
N LEU A 116 5.61 -6.35 3.34
CA LEU A 116 6.34 -5.52 2.37
C LEU A 116 5.85 -4.07 2.28
N HIS A 117 4.56 -3.82 2.52
CA HIS A 117 4.01 -2.47 2.51
C HIS A 117 4.63 -1.54 3.58
N GLY A 118 5.12 -2.09 4.70
CA GLY A 118 5.82 -1.33 5.74
C GLY A 118 7.30 -1.07 5.43
N THR A 119 7.89 -1.83 4.49
CA THR A 119 9.33 -1.82 4.20
C THR A 119 9.65 -1.32 2.79
N TRP A 120 8.63 -0.95 2.01
CA TRP A 120 8.81 -0.49 0.65
C TRP A 120 9.33 0.95 0.57
N ALA A 121 10.13 1.21 -0.46
CA ALA A 121 10.75 2.49 -0.77
C ALA A 121 9.75 3.63 -1.00
N PHE A 122 8.49 3.39 -1.33
CA PHE A 122 7.52 4.45 -1.63
C PHE A 122 7.33 5.48 -0.51
N PHE A 123 7.41 5.06 0.75
CA PHE A 123 7.39 6.03 1.86
C PHE A 123 8.59 6.97 1.78
N LEU A 124 9.77 6.42 1.52
CA LEU A 124 11.02 7.17 1.37
C LEU A 124 11.01 8.04 0.12
N GLU A 125 10.53 7.55 -1.02
CA GLU A 125 10.38 8.33 -2.25
C GLU A 125 9.46 9.53 -2.04
N ARG A 126 8.35 9.35 -1.33
CA ARG A 126 7.45 10.45 -0.99
C ARG A 126 8.06 11.43 0.01
N LEU A 127 8.95 10.97 0.88
CA LEU A 127 9.74 11.85 1.74
C LEU A 127 10.75 12.65 0.91
N ILE A 128 11.52 11.98 0.05
CA ILE A 128 12.50 12.60 -0.85
C ILE A 128 11.82 13.66 -1.73
N GLY A 129 10.70 13.35 -2.36
CA GLY A 129 9.95 14.31 -3.17
C GLY A 129 9.43 15.51 -2.38
N ARG A 130 9.12 15.34 -1.08
CA ARG A 130 8.79 16.47 -0.20
C ARG A 130 10.03 17.31 0.13
N LEU A 131 11.16 16.67 0.39
CA LEU A 131 12.42 17.35 0.68
C LEU A 131 12.93 18.14 -0.52
N GLN A 132 12.86 17.58 -1.73
CA GLN A 132 13.26 18.23 -2.99
C GLN A 132 12.43 19.49 -3.30
N LYS A 133 11.18 19.55 -2.84
CA LYS A 133 10.30 20.71 -3.04
C LYS A 133 10.48 21.79 -1.97
N MET A 134 11.33 21.59 -0.98
CA MET A 134 11.61 22.62 0.01
C MET A 134 12.51 23.69 -0.60
N ASN A 135 12.16 24.95 -0.39
CA ASN A 135 13.03 26.06 -0.75
C ASN A 135 14.30 25.96 0.10
N THR A 136 15.44 25.81 -0.56
CA THR A 136 16.75 25.82 0.10
C THR A 136 17.45 27.14 -0.14
N ASN A 137 18.39 27.48 0.73
CA ASN A 137 19.23 28.67 0.60
C ASN A 137 20.33 28.52 -0.48
N CYS A 138 20.39 27.37 -1.17
CA CYS A 138 21.41 27.01 -2.17
C CYS A 138 22.87 27.13 -1.70
N LYS A 139 23.13 27.15 -0.39
CA LYS A 139 24.47 27.23 0.20
C LYS A 139 24.91 25.86 0.69
N ILE A 140 25.89 25.28 0.02
CA ILE A 140 26.48 23.99 0.41
C ILE A 140 27.02 24.09 1.85
N GLY A 141 26.64 23.15 2.73
CA GLY A 141 26.99 23.16 4.16
C GLY A 141 25.93 23.79 5.07
N ASP A 142 25.12 24.73 4.56
CA ASP A 142 23.99 25.32 5.28
C ASP A 142 22.63 24.80 4.78
N MET A 143 22.64 24.09 3.66
CA MET A 143 21.45 23.58 2.97
C MET A 143 20.74 22.53 3.82
N GLU A 144 21.50 21.61 4.40
CA GLU A 144 21.02 20.53 5.26
C GLU A 144 20.33 21.08 6.50
N ASN A 145 20.94 22.10 7.12
CA ASN A 145 20.41 22.79 8.28
C ASN A 145 19.09 23.52 7.94
N THR A 146 19.07 24.23 6.81
CA THR A 146 17.86 24.93 6.30
C THR A 146 16.73 23.95 6.00
N ALA A 147 17.05 22.84 5.33
CA ALA A 147 16.10 21.78 5.01
C ALA A 147 15.51 21.16 6.28
N MET A 148 16.37 20.83 7.26
CA MET A 148 15.96 20.28 8.56
C MET A 148 15.03 21.24 9.31
N HIS A 149 15.41 22.51 9.46
CA HIS A 149 14.56 23.48 10.16
C HIS A 149 13.23 23.71 9.45
N THR A 150 13.23 23.75 8.12
CA THR A 150 11.99 23.91 7.34
C THR A 150 11.07 22.71 7.52
N PHE A 151 11.63 21.49 7.49
CA PHE A 151 10.88 20.26 7.74
C PHE A 151 10.27 20.23 9.15
N CYS A 152 11.06 20.55 10.18
CA CYS A 152 10.59 20.60 11.56
C CYS A 152 9.52 21.68 11.77
N ARG A 153 9.73 22.91 11.27
CA ARG A 153 8.75 24.00 11.35
C ARG A 153 7.42 23.62 10.69
N ARG A 154 7.48 22.99 9.50
CA ARG A 154 6.28 22.49 8.83
C ARG A 154 5.56 21.44 9.67
N SER A 155 6.29 20.52 10.27
CA SER A 155 5.72 19.44 11.10
C SER A 155 5.06 20.01 12.35
N SER A 156 5.71 20.98 13.01
CA SER A 156 5.13 21.72 14.14
C SER A 156 3.87 22.51 13.74
N LEU A 157 3.86 23.13 12.55
CA LEU A 157 2.69 23.85 12.04
C LEU A 157 1.52 22.90 11.76
N ILE A 158 1.76 21.76 11.11
CA ILE A 158 0.72 20.74 10.87
C ILE A 158 0.14 20.27 12.21
N ARG A 159 1.01 19.97 13.19
CA ARG A 159 0.56 19.59 14.54
C ARG A 159 -0.28 20.68 15.20
N LEU A 160 0.10 21.96 15.05
CA LEU A 160 -0.67 23.07 15.59
C LEU A 160 -2.05 23.16 14.91
N MET A 161 -2.11 22.99 13.59
CA MET A 161 -3.35 23.02 12.82
C MET A 161 -4.31 21.89 13.22
N GLU A 162 -3.78 20.71 13.53
CA GLU A 162 -4.55 19.55 13.99
C GLU A 162 -4.93 19.62 15.48
N SER A 163 -4.30 20.51 16.25
CA SER A 163 -4.57 20.68 17.68
C SER A 163 -5.83 21.51 17.96
N SER A 164 -6.46 21.30 19.12
CA SER A 164 -7.58 22.12 19.60
C SER A 164 -7.25 23.62 19.65
N ASP A 165 -5.97 23.92 19.88
CA ASP A 165 -5.44 25.25 20.14
C ASP A 165 -5.09 26.02 18.84
N CYS A 166 -5.43 25.47 17.67
CA CYS A 166 -5.22 26.14 16.38
C CYS A 166 -5.92 27.52 16.35
N PRO A 167 -5.24 28.63 16.04
CA PRO A 167 -5.90 29.93 15.89
C PRO A 167 -7.05 29.87 14.87
N ALA A 168 -8.18 30.53 15.14
CA ALA A 168 -9.35 30.50 14.24
C ALA A 168 -9.03 30.96 12.81
N ALA A 169 -8.06 31.88 12.66
CA ALA A 169 -7.59 32.36 11.36
C ALA A 169 -6.88 31.30 10.49
N LEU A 170 -6.53 30.14 11.05
CA LEU A 170 -5.86 29.03 10.35
C LEU A 170 -6.78 27.79 10.18
N ARG A 171 -8.04 27.87 10.63
CA ARG A 171 -9.06 26.83 10.46
C ARG A 171 -9.98 27.20 9.30
N GLU A 172 -9.53 27.03 8.06
CA GLU A 172 -10.38 27.04 6.87
C GLU A 172 -10.66 25.61 6.37
#